data_AF-A0AAN6PRF5-F1
#
_entry.id   AF-A0AAN6PRF5-F1
#
_cell.length_a   1.000
_cell.length_b   1.000
_cell.length_c   1.000
_cell.angle_alpha   90.00
_cell.angle_beta   90.00
_cell.angle_gamma   90.00
#
_symmetry.space_group_name_H-M   'P 1'
#
loop_
_entity.id
_entity.type
_entity.pdbx_description
1 polymer ?
#
loop_
_entity_poly.entity_id
_entity_poly.type
_entity_poly.pdbx_seq_one_letter_code
_entity_poly.pdbx_strand_id
1 'polypeptide(L)'
;MAAVPGAVGPAAPDPDPDSNFNMHGLIGLSPGRFSETVRNSISSLTRRDCDAAATSAASCQPSAANKALMRHGDNDASVTGTGSSTPWPPAPPEPRPRHLLALPPEIMLMVLQRLDFASIARLRLTCKTLRALASPHQIRILVGPAQLRMQLLGHCKTCLVHDPFRARLLQPPLADPGYPLASQCLDCALAARDPRIAAGKKLVLANFDTVWVCRWCGYPIVDGAAFGFEQMHHRCYRRYNDVLLAFFVLGWLQLGLGVVAAALAWTYYRGAALVFGPTVMNFILLWICLLFLIWRGRGLTTYRWTLAIELTILALWIPPVYHIATDMANTPGASVARSAQATLAMFVLNMLFRLLNLCGNVLLMFRHDITRRRQSSIPKWRLPLHRLATALVMWTYPQSVEQKYPPDFS
;
A
#
# COMPACT_ATOMS: atom_id res chain seq x y z
N MET A 1 78.37 -13.44 -20.50
CA MET A 1 79.15 -12.54 -19.62
C MET A 1 78.20 -11.87 -18.65
N ALA A 2 78.57 -11.93 -17.37
CA ALA A 2 78.11 -11.15 -16.21
C ALA A 2 76.65 -11.30 -15.71
N ALA A 3 76.59 -11.74 -14.45
CA ALA A 3 75.43 -11.91 -13.58
C ALA A 3 75.05 -10.60 -12.84
N VAL A 4 73.87 -10.57 -12.21
CA VAL A 4 73.67 -10.61 -10.73
C VAL A 4 72.17 -10.42 -10.42
N PRO A 5 71.59 -11.18 -9.47
CA PRO A 5 70.16 -11.18 -9.09
C PRO A 5 69.88 -10.33 -7.83
N GLY A 6 68.59 -10.10 -7.51
CA GLY A 6 68.23 -9.54 -6.21
C GLY A 6 66.73 -9.48 -5.88
N ALA A 7 66.45 -9.97 -4.66
CA ALA A 7 65.39 -9.58 -3.72
C ALA A 7 64.07 -10.39 -3.68
N VAL A 8 64.08 -11.29 -2.68
CA VAL A 8 62.98 -11.96 -2.00
C VAL A 8 62.17 -10.94 -1.18
N GLY A 9 60.84 -11.06 -1.20
CA GLY A 9 59.90 -10.38 -0.28
C GLY A 9 58.98 -11.40 0.41
N PRO A 10 58.56 -11.15 1.67
CA PRO A 10 58.09 -12.21 2.58
C PRO A 10 56.61 -12.57 2.44
N ALA A 11 56.31 -13.81 2.81
CA ALA A 11 55.00 -14.43 2.91
C ALA A 11 54.08 -13.72 3.92
N ALA A 12 52.80 -13.66 3.58
CA ALA A 12 51.70 -13.27 4.47
C ALA A 12 50.88 -14.53 4.85
N PRO A 13 50.28 -14.55 6.05
CA PRO A 13 49.92 -15.79 6.76
C PRO A 13 48.54 -16.36 6.40
N ASP A 14 48.45 -17.68 6.52
CA ASP A 14 47.21 -18.48 6.51
C ASP A 14 46.28 -18.10 7.68
N PRO A 15 44.95 -18.11 7.49
CA PRO A 15 44.01 -18.18 8.59
C PRO A 15 43.72 -19.63 8.99
N ASP A 16 43.95 -19.94 10.28
CA ASP A 16 43.66 -21.22 10.92
C ASP A 16 42.19 -21.67 10.80
N PRO A 17 41.95 -22.98 10.75
CA PRO A 17 40.65 -23.62 10.93
C PRO A 17 40.34 -23.88 12.43
N ASP A 18 39.14 -24.39 12.69
CA ASP A 18 38.63 -24.93 13.96
C ASP A 18 37.83 -23.98 14.88
N SER A 19 36.51 -24.20 14.97
CA SER A 19 36.01 -25.19 15.94
C SER A 19 34.49 -25.25 15.98
N ASN A 20 34.00 -26.48 15.88
CA ASN A 20 32.63 -26.93 16.07
C ASN A 20 32.11 -26.58 17.47
N PHE A 21 30.84 -26.19 17.56
CA PHE A 21 29.96 -26.63 18.66
C PHE A 21 28.60 -27.02 18.10
N ASN A 22 28.49 -28.32 17.79
CA ASN A 22 27.26 -29.02 17.50
C ASN A 22 26.83 -29.72 18.80
N MET A 23 25.59 -29.53 19.23
CA MET A 23 24.91 -30.49 20.11
C MET A 23 23.47 -30.69 19.61
N HIS A 24 23.26 -31.81 18.91
CA HIS A 24 21.97 -32.49 18.76
C HIS A 24 21.47 -32.91 20.17
N GLY A 25 20.20 -33.07 20.52
CA GLY A 25 18.91 -33.14 19.85
C GLY A 25 17.85 -33.59 20.88
N LEU A 26 16.63 -33.93 20.43
CA LEU A 26 15.47 -34.49 21.16
C LEU A 26 14.47 -33.47 21.75
N ILE A 27 13.45 -33.11 20.94
CA ILE A 27 12.05 -33.53 21.10
C ILE A 27 11.42 -33.38 19.72
N GLY A 28 11.09 -34.53 19.10
CA GLY A 28 10.40 -34.58 17.83
C GLY A 28 8.91 -34.32 18.02
N LEU A 29 8.44 -33.15 17.56
CA LEU A 29 7.06 -32.93 17.13
C LEU A 29 7.10 -31.93 15.96
N SER A 30 6.63 -32.38 14.80
CA SER A 30 6.48 -31.58 13.58
C SER A 30 5.36 -30.52 13.77
N PRO A 31 5.63 -29.20 13.59
CA PRO A 31 4.61 -28.16 13.77
C PRO A 31 3.98 -27.69 12.44
N GLY A 32 3.97 -28.53 11.41
CA GLY A 32 3.59 -28.11 10.05
C GLY A 32 2.09 -28.13 9.69
N ARG A 33 1.18 -28.65 10.53
CA ARG A 33 -0.22 -28.89 10.10
C ARG A 33 -1.35 -28.49 11.05
N PHE A 34 -1.09 -28.00 12.25
CA PHE A 34 -2.16 -27.58 13.18
C PHE A 34 -2.49 -26.07 13.15
N SER A 35 -1.63 -25.25 12.54
CA SER A 35 -1.75 -23.78 12.54
C SER A 35 -2.86 -23.24 11.61
N GLU A 36 -3.11 -23.89 10.47
CA GLU A 36 -4.03 -23.36 9.45
C GLU A 36 -5.51 -23.58 9.80
N THR A 37 -5.85 -24.72 10.41
CA THR A 37 -7.24 -25.05 10.78
C THR A 37 -7.76 -24.17 11.92
N VAL A 38 -6.89 -23.78 12.85
CA VAL A 38 -7.24 -22.87 13.96
C VAL A 38 -7.33 -21.42 13.47
N ARG A 39 -6.46 -21.00 12.54
CA ARG A 39 -6.48 -19.65 11.96
C ARG A 39 -7.74 -19.37 11.13
N ASN A 40 -8.25 -20.38 10.40
CA ASN A 40 -9.47 -20.25 9.61
C ASN A 40 -10.75 -20.20 10.47
N SER A 41 -10.75 -20.79 11.67
CA SER A 41 -11.91 -20.78 12.58
C SER A 41 -12.08 -19.45 13.35
N ILE A 42 -10.99 -18.70 13.59
CA ILE A 42 -11.04 -17.41 14.31
C ILE A 42 -11.42 -16.25 13.37
N SER A 43 -11.15 -16.41 12.07
CA SER A 43 -11.47 -15.44 11.02
C SER A 43 -12.98 -15.30 10.74
N SER A 44 -13.78 -16.33 11.07
CA SER A 44 -15.23 -16.30 10.88
C SER A 44 -15.98 -15.65 12.06
N LEU A 45 -15.40 -15.65 13.27
CA LEU A 45 -15.97 -15.01 14.46
C LEU A 45 -15.76 -13.49 14.45
N THR A 46 -14.60 -13.01 13.99
CA THR A 46 -14.29 -11.57 13.94
C THR A 46 -15.05 -10.80 12.85
N ARG A 47 -15.71 -11.49 11.91
CA ARG A 47 -16.50 -10.86 10.86
C ARG A 47 -17.94 -10.51 11.30
N ARG A 48 -18.48 -11.16 12.34
CA ARG A 48 -19.84 -10.88 12.84
C ARG A 48 -19.92 -9.63 13.73
N ASP A 49 -18.83 -9.26 14.40
CA ASP A 49 -18.88 -8.16 15.37
C ASP A 49 -18.68 -6.77 14.74
N CYS A 50 -18.07 -6.69 13.56
CA CYS A 50 -17.82 -5.40 12.89
C CYS A 50 -19.06 -4.82 12.18
N ASP A 51 -20.02 -5.64 11.76
CA ASP A 51 -21.21 -5.17 11.04
C ASP A 51 -22.28 -4.60 12.00
N ALA A 52 -22.24 -4.94 13.30
CA ALA A 52 -23.16 -4.42 14.31
C ALA A 52 -22.77 -3.04 14.86
N ALA A 53 -21.50 -2.64 14.74
CA ALA A 53 -20.99 -1.37 15.26
C ALA A 53 -21.15 -0.17 14.30
N ALA A 54 -21.52 -0.42 13.03
CA ALA A 54 -21.58 0.61 11.99
C ALA A 54 -22.95 1.32 11.87
N THR A 55 -23.98 0.90 12.60
CA THR A 55 -25.36 1.42 12.43
C THR A 55 -25.85 2.37 13.53
N SER A 56 -25.07 2.67 14.57
CA SER A 56 -25.55 3.44 15.74
C SER A 56 -24.96 4.84 15.95
N ALA A 57 -24.18 5.37 15.00
CA ALA A 57 -23.52 6.67 15.15
C ALA A 57 -24.00 7.71 14.12
N ALA A 58 -25.30 8.03 14.14
CA ALA A 58 -25.81 9.25 13.50
C ALA A 58 -27.09 9.72 14.19
N SER A 59 -26.96 10.73 15.06
CA SER A 59 -27.97 11.76 15.42
C SER A 59 -27.86 12.11 16.91
N CYS A 60 -27.30 13.28 17.20
CA CYS A 60 -27.71 14.12 18.33
C CYS A 60 -27.11 15.52 18.13
N GLN A 61 -27.93 16.46 17.69
CA GLN A 61 -27.70 17.90 17.84
C GLN A 61 -28.45 18.41 19.08
N PRO A 62 -27.99 19.48 19.75
CA PRO A 62 -28.75 20.17 20.78
C PRO A 62 -29.44 21.42 20.21
N SER A 63 -30.70 21.65 20.54
CA SER A 63 -31.28 22.99 20.50
C SER A 63 -32.42 23.13 21.52
N ALA A 64 -32.51 24.34 22.04
CA ALA A 64 -33.25 24.78 23.20
C ALA A 64 -34.74 25.05 22.94
N ALA A 65 -35.46 25.24 24.05
CA ALA A 65 -36.56 26.19 24.29
C ALA A 65 -37.81 25.52 24.86
N ASN A 66 -38.22 25.95 26.07
CA ASN A 66 -39.58 26.44 26.29
C ASN A 66 -39.65 27.25 27.59
N LYS A 67 -39.94 28.54 27.43
CA LYS A 67 -40.48 29.48 28.42
C LYS A 67 -41.99 29.53 28.22
N ALA A 68 -42.75 29.51 29.31
CA ALA A 68 -44.08 30.11 29.55
C ALA A 68 -44.78 29.31 30.66
N LEU A 69 -45.62 29.82 31.56
CA LEU A 69 -46.08 31.15 31.99
C LEU A 69 -47.19 30.85 33.04
N MET A 70 -47.38 31.75 34.03
CA MET A 70 -48.55 31.87 34.94
C MET A 70 -48.68 30.83 36.08
N ARG A 71 -49.14 31.17 37.30
CA ARG A 71 -49.86 32.35 37.80
C ARG A 71 -49.76 32.44 39.34
N HIS A 72 -49.77 33.67 39.84
CA HIS A 72 -50.07 34.05 41.22
C HIS A 72 -51.48 33.61 41.66
N GLY A 73 -51.61 33.32 42.96
CA GLY A 73 -52.88 33.26 43.68
C GLY A 73 -52.62 33.21 45.18
N ASP A 74 -52.80 34.35 45.84
CA ASP A 74 -52.80 34.51 47.30
C ASP A 74 -54.01 33.78 47.93
N ASN A 75 -53.86 33.32 49.18
CA ASN A 75 -54.81 33.64 50.27
C ASN A 75 -54.36 33.07 51.63
N ASP A 76 -54.50 33.93 52.63
CA ASP A 76 -54.32 33.70 54.06
C ASP A 76 -55.27 32.64 54.65
N ALA A 77 -54.81 31.91 55.66
CA ALA A 77 -55.59 31.62 56.88
C ALA A 77 -54.72 30.95 57.96
N SER A 78 -54.70 31.58 59.13
CA SER A 78 -54.23 31.05 60.41
C SER A 78 -55.06 29.86 60.89
N VAL A 79 -54.43 28.76 61.31
CA VAL A 79 -54.99 27.85 62.31
C VAL A 79 -53.86 27.30 63.20
N THR A 80 -53.96 27.62 64.48
CA THR A 80 -53.25 27.00 65.60
C THR A 80 -53.73 25.57 65.82
N GLY A 81 -52.82 24.61 65.96
CA GLY A 81 -53.17 23.21 66.21
C GLY A 81 -51.99 22.38 66.71
N THR A 82 -51.80 22.37 68.03
CA THR A 82 -51.04 21.36 68.78
C THR A 82 -51.58 19.95 68.48
N GLY A 83 -50.74 19.00 68.07
CA GLY A 83 -51.16 17.60 67.99
C GLY A 83 -50.18 16.64 67.30
N SER A 84 -49.55 15.79 68.12
CA SER A 84 -48.96 14.47 67.81
C SER A 84 -47.93 14.35 66.67
N SER A 85 -46.68 14.21 67.09
CA SER A 85 -45.57 13.66 66.33
C SER A 85 -45.80 12.18 65.94
N THR A 86 -46.17 11.93 64.69
CA THR A 86 -45.90 10.65 64.02
C THR A 86 -44.47 10.61 63.52
N PRO A 87 -43.70 9.51 63.70
CA PRO A 87 -42.38 9.37 63.12
C PRO A 87 -42.50 9.37 61.58
N TRP A 88 -41.87 10.34 60.93
CA TRP A 88 -41.71 10.34 59.48
C TRP A 88 -41.08 9.01 59.02
N PRO A 89 -41.54 8.39 57.92
CA PRO A 89 -40.79 7.30 57.32
C PRO A 89 -39.40 7.81 56.94
N PRO A 90 -38.33 7.02 57.13
CA PRO A 90 -36.98 7.43 56.76
C PRO A 90 -36.99 7.84 55.28
N ALA A 91 -36.36 8.99 54.98
CA ALA A 91 -36.25 9.48 53.62
C ALA A 91 -35.75 8.35 52.70
N PRO A 92 -36.36 8.16 51.51
CA PRO A 92 -35.90 7.14 50.58
C PRO A 92 -34.40 7.34 50.34
N PRO A 93 -33.58 6.27 50.38
CA PRO A 93 -32.14 6.39 50.25
C PRO A 93 -31.81 7.16 48.98
N GLU A 94 -30.99 8.20 49.14
CA GLU A 94 -30.58 9.08 48.07
C GLU A 94 -30.11 8.24 46.87
N PRO A 95 -30.64 8.46 45.66
CA PRO A 95 -30.34 7.62 44.52
C PRO A 95 -28.83 7.61 44.27
N ARG A 96 -28.18 6.47 44.53
CA ARG A 96 -26.73 6.33 44.41
C ARG A 96 -26.29 6.86 43.04
N PRO A 97 -25.32 7.79 42.99
CA PRO A 97 -24.90 8.37 41.73
C PRO A 97 -24.40 7.30 40.76
N ARG A 98 -25.10 7.07 39.65
CA ARG A 98 -24.73 6.10 38.60
C ARG A 98 -23.67 6.68 37.67
N HIS A 99 -22.55 7.12 38.23
CA HIS A 99 -21.44 7.66 37.46
C HIS A 99 -20.12 7.04 37.91
N LEU A 100 -19.19 6.90 36.96
CA LEU A 100 -17.94 6.14 37.10
C LEU A 100 -17.04 6.65 38.24
N LEU A 101 -17.20 7.92 38.63
CA LEU A 101 -16.46 8.56 39.73
C LEU A 101 -17.02 8.25 41.13
N ALA A 102 -18.22 7.67 41.24
CA ALA A 102 -18.77 7.16 42.50
C ALA A 102 -18.27 5.76 42.86
N LEU A 103 -17.48 5.12 41.99
CA LEU A 103 -16.87 3.84 42.29
C LEU A 103 -15.77 4.01 43.34
N PRO A 104 -15.63 3.04 44.28
CA PRO A 104 -14.48 3.01 45.18
C PRO A 104 -13.16 2.99 44.39
N PRO A 105 -12.10 3.64 44.91
CA PRO A 105 -10.83 3.75 44.21
C PRO A 105 -10.22 2.38 43.89
N GLU A 106 -10.46 1.36 44.71
CA GLU A 106 -9.99 -0.02 44.49
C GLU A 106 -10.57 -0.60 43.20
N ILE A 107 -11.87 -0.41 42.98
CA ILE A 107 -12.54 -0.89 41.76
C ILE A 107 -12.06 -0.10 40.54
N MET A 108 -11.84 1.21 40.69
CA MET A 108 -11.25 2.02 39.62
C MET A 108 -9.84 1.56 39.25
N LEU A 109 -9.02 1.17 40.23
CA LEU A 109 -7.69 0.60 39.99
C LEU A 109 -7.78 -0.78 39.29
N MET A 110 -8.72 -1.64 39.67
CA MET A 110 -8.97 -2.90 38.97
C MET A 110 -9.38 -2.67 37.49
N VAL A 111 -10.21 -1.66 37.24
CA VAL A 111 -10.57 -1.25 35.88
C VAL A 111 -9.33 -0.79 35.12
N LEU A 112 -8.50 0.08 35.72
CA LEU A 112 -7.25 0.54 35.08
C LEU A 112 -6.30 -0.61 34.73
N GLN A 113 -6.23 -1.66 35.56
CA GLN A 113 -5.36 -2.82 35.31
C GLN A 113 -5.77 -3.60 34.05
N ARG A 114 -7.05 -3.53 33.66
CA ARG A 114 -7.61 -4.22 32.49
C ARG A 114 -7.58 -3.36 31.23
N LEU A 115 -7.34 -2.06 31.34
CA LEU A 115 -7.28 -1.17 30.19
C LEU A 115 -5.96 -1.29 29.45
N ASP A 116 -6.02 -1.10 28.13
CA ASP A 116 -4.83 -0.94 27.31
C ASP A 116 -4.23 0.46 27.52
N PHE A 117 -2.98 0.62 27.08
CA PHE A 117 -2.26 1.89 27.23
C PHE A 117 -3.01 3.05 26.55
N ALA A 118 -3.61 2.81 25.39
CA ALA A 118 -4.38 3.83 24.67
C ALA A 118 -5.61 4.29 25.46
N SER A 119 -6.38 3.38 26.04
CA SER A 119 -7.56 3.75 26.84
C SER A 119 -7.15 4.48 28.11
N ILE A 120 -6.06 4.07 28.76
CA ILE A 120 -5.51 4.79 29.92
C ILE A 120 -5.11 6.22 29.53
N ALA A 121 -4.41 6.39 28.40
CA ALA A 121 -4.02 7.70 27.90
C ALA A 121 -5.23 8.60 27.59
N ARG A 122 -6.28 8.06 26.95
CA ARG A 122 -7.54 8.79 26.68
C ARG A 122 -8.27 9.12 27.97
N LEU A 123 -8.34 8.19 28.92
CA LEU A 123 -8.99 8.36 30.22
C LEU A 123 -8.32 9.46 31.06
N ARG A 124 -7.00 9.63 30.95
CA ARG A 124 -6.28 10.76 31.60
C ARG A 124 -6.63 12.13 31.02
N LEU A 125 -7.22 12.19 29.83
CA LEU A 125 -7.64 13.45 29.20
C LEU A 125 -9.05 13.89 29.63
N THR A 126 -9.87 12.99 30.17
CA THR A 126 -11.29 13.28 30.46
C THR A 126 -11.51 14.15 31.69
N CYS A 127 -10.90 13.82 32.84
CA CYS A 127 -11.05 14.62 34.06
C CYS A 127 -9.79 14.60 34.96
N LYS A 128 -9.70 15.58 35.88
CA LYS A 128 -8.57 15.75 36.80
C LYS A 128 -8.43 14.56 37.76
N THR A 129 -9.55 14.04 38.28
CA THR A 129 -9.57 12.90 39.22
C THR A 129 -9.00 11.64 38.58
N LEU A 130 -9.45 11.30 37.36
CA LEU A 130 -8.93 10.15 36.62
C LEU A 130 -7.47 10.35 36.19
N ARG A 131 -7.06 11.59 35.91
CA ARG A 131 -5.66 11.92 35.65
C ARG A 131 -4.76 11.71 36.86
N ALA A 132 -5.22 12.09 38.05
CA ALA A 132 -4.49 11.87 39.30
C ALA A 132 -4.40 10.38 39.65
N LEU A 133 -5.51 9.65 39.49
CA LEU A 133 -5.58 8.21 39.77
C LEU A 133 -4.74 7.39 38.77
N ALA A 134 -4.76 7.74 37.48
CA ALA A 134 -3.93 7.15 36.44
C ALA A 134 -2.58 7.89 36.27
N SER A 135 -1.91 8.23 37.37
CA SER A 135 -0.59 8.85 37.30
C SER A 135 0.46 7.89 36.71
N PRO A 136 1.52 8.38 36.02
CA PRO A 136 2.56 7.51 35.46
C PRO A 136 3.21 6.59 36.51
N HIS A 137 3.39 7.10 37.73
CA HIS A 137 3.92 6.33 38.84
C HIS A 137 2.95 5.22 39.28
N GLN A 138 1.66 5.55 39.41
CA GLN A 138 0.65 4.58 39.81
C GLN A 138 0.53 3.45 38.79
N ILE A 139 0.54 3.77 37.50
CA ILE A 139 0.47 2.78 36.40
C ILE A 139 1.67 1.84 36.42
N ARG A 140 2.89 2.37 36.67
CA ARG A 140 4.10 1.54 36.76
C ARG A 140 4.04 0.54 37.91
N ILE A 141 3.46 0.93 39.06
CA ILE A 141 3.25 0.02 40.19
C ILE A 141 2.18 -1.01 39.84
N LEU A 142 1.04 -0.56 39.31
CA LEU A 142 -0.15 -1.37 39.12
C LEU A 142 0.01 -2.46 38.06
N VAL A 143 0.66 -2.11 36.94
CA VAL A 143 0.87 -3.02 35.80
C VAL A 143 2.21 -3.75 35.91
N GLY A 144 3.19 -3.16 36.60
CA GLY A 144 4.55 -3.64 36.65
C GLY A 144 5.38 -3.24 35.40
N PRO A 145 6.72 -3.16 35.53
CA PRO A 145 7.59 -2.61 34.49
C PRO A 145 7.64 -3.47 33.21
N ALA A 146 7.63 -4.80 33.34
CA ALA A 146 7.71 -5.72 32.20
C ALA A 146 6.43 -5.69 31.35
N GLN A 147 5.26 -5.76 32.00
CA GLN A 147 3.98 -5.77 31.30
C GLN A 147 3.65 -4.40 30.70
N LEU A 148 4.02 -3.30 31.38
CA LEU A 148 3.92 -1.96 30.80
C LEU A 148 4.79 -1.82 29.54
N ARG A 149 6.02 -2.34 29.56
CA ARG A 149 6.89 -2.36 28.36
C ARG A 149 6.25 -3.14 27.22
N MET A 150 5.68 -4.30 27.50
CA MET A 150 4.98 -5.11 26.49
C MET A 150 3.75 -4.39 25.93
N GLN A 151 2.96 -3.72 26.78
CA GLN A 151 1.84 -2.90 26.33
C GLN A 151 2.34 -1.76 25.43
N LEU A 152 3.37 -1.01 25.82
CA LEU A 152 3.91 0.10 25.03
C LEU A 152 4.43 -0.36 23.66
N LEU A 153 5.10 -1.52 23.59
CA LEU A 153 5.57 -2.09 22.32
C LEU A 153 4.41 -2.56 21.42
N GLY A 154 3.27 -2.95 22.01
CA GLY A 154 2.06 -3.37 21.32
C GLY A 154 1.15 -2.24 20.85
N HIS A 155 1.59 -0.97 20.91
CA HIS A 155 0.80 0.18 20.47
C HIS A 155 1.56 1.02 19.44
N CYS A 156 0.85 1.50 18.42
CA CYS A 156 1.44 2.46 17.48
C CYS A 156 1.71 3.82 18.16
N LYS A 157 2.92 4.37 18.02
CA LYS A 157 3.29 5.68 18.56
C LYS A 157 2.44 6.85 18.04
N THR A 158 1.91 6.73 16.82
CA THR A 158 1.16 7.82 16.16
C THR A 158 -0.33 7.75 16.44
N CYS A 159 -0.96 6.59 16.18
CA CYS A 159 -2.42 6.45 16.29
C CYS A 159 -2.88 5.75 17.58
N LEU A 160 -1.95 5.25 18.39
CA LEU A 160 -2.22 4.49 19.62
C LEU A 160 -3.13 3.26 19.40
N VAL A 161 -3.23 2.73 18.18
CA VAL A 161 -3.92 1.46 17.93
C VAL A 161 -3.14 0.34 18.61
N HIS A 162 -3.84 -0.48 19.39
CA HIS A 162 -3.29 -1.65 20.04
C HIS A 162 -3.34 -2.86 19.09
N ASP A 163 -2.22 -3.55 18.95
CA ASP A 163 -2.15 -4.87 18.31
C ASP A 163 -1.53 -5.88 19.30
N PRO A 164 -2.34 -6.79 19.87
CA PRO A 164 -1.87 -7.73 20.89
C PRO A 164 -0.87 -8.74 20.33
N PHE A 165 -0.97 -9.09 19.04
CA PHE A 165 -0.09 -10.05 18.38
C PHE A 165 1.14 -9.39 17.77
N ARG A 166 1.17 -8.05 17.69
CA ARG A 166 2.26 -7.26 17.10
C ARG A 166 2.56 -7.63 15.63
N ALA A 167 1.60 -8.26 14.95
CA ALA A 167 1.71 -8.73 13.57
C ALA A 167 1.48 -7.60 12.54
N ARG A 168 0.97 -6.45 12.97
CA ARG A 168 0.72 -5.26 12.14
C ARG A 168 1.48 -4.03 12.63
N LEU A 169 2.51 -4.26 13.45
CA LEU A 169 3.41 -3.23 13.95
C LEU A 169 4.81 -3.47 13.39
N LEU A 170 5.48 -2.41 12.96
CA LEU A 170 6.89 -2.44 12.61
C LEU A 170 7.74 -2.54 13.87
N GLN A 171 8.81 -3.32 13.79
CA GLN A 171 9.78 -3.40 14.87
C GLN A 171 10.42 -2.01 15.09
N PRO A 172 10.41 -1.49 16.33
CA PRO A 172 11.08 -0.23 16.62
C PRO A 172 12.60 -0.42 16.66
N PRO A 173 13.39 0.53 16.13
CA PRO A 173 14.82 0.58 16.40
C PRO A 173 15.04 0.81 17.91
N LEU A 174 16.01 0.13 18.52
CA LEU A 174 16.34 0.34 19.94
C LEU A 174 16.89 1.75 20.21
N ALA A 175 17.47 2.40 19.20
CA ALA A 175 18.00 3.76 19.28
C ALA A 175 16.92 4.85 19.15
N ASP A 176 15.64 4.51 18.92
CA ASP A 176 14.57 5.50 18.80
C ASP A 176 14.35 6.19 20.18
N PRO A 177 14.39 7.54 20.27
CA PRO A 177 14.16 8.26 21.53
C PRO A 177 12.78 7.98 22.14
N GLY A 178 11.81 7.52 21.35
CA GLY A 178 10.49 7.11 21.83
C GLY A 178 10.45 5.74 22.49
N TYR A 179 11.56 4.99 22.56
CA TYR A 179 11.57 3.65 23.11
C TYR A 179 11.14 3.65 24.60
N PRO A 180 10.19 2.79 25.02
CA PRO A 180 9.62 1.63 24.30
C PRO A 180 8.37 1.91 23.44
N LEU A 181 7.76 3.10 23.49
CA LEU A 181 6.63 3.49 22.63
C LEU A 181 7.12 3.99 21.26
N ALA A 182 7.89 3.15 20.57
CA ALA A 182 8.51 3.51 19.29
C ALA A 182 7.93 2.72 18.09
N SER A 183 7.11 1.70 18.34
CA SER A 183 6.53 0.89 17.28
C SER A 183 5.51 1.70 16.47
N GLN A 184 5.40 1.39 15.18
CA GLN A 184 4.51 2.09 14.26
C GLN A 184 3.67 1.07 13.51
N CYS A 185 2.36 1.28 13.45
CA CYS A 185 1.50 0.42 12.63
C CYS A 185 1.79 0.61 11.15
N LEU A 186 1.49 -0.43 10.36
CA LEU A 186 1.74 -0.43 8.91
C LEU A 186 1.07 0.74 8.20
N ASP A 187 -0.16 1.10 8.61
CA ASP A 187 -0.90 2.22 8.00
C ASP A 187 -0.23 3.57 8.29
N CYS A 188 0.18 3.82 9.53
CA CYS A 188 0.90 5.05 9.88
C CYS A 188 2.28 5.11 9.23
N ALA A 189 2.99 3.98 9.14
CA ALA A 189 4.28 3.91 8.50
C ALA A 189 4.19 4.17 6.98
N LEU A 190 3.16 3.62 6.32
CA LEU A 190 2.85 3.90 4.92
C LEU A 190 2.47 5.37 4.70
N ALA A 191 1.63 5.92 5.56
CA ALA A 191 1.25 7.34 5.51
C ALA A 191 2.47 8.27 5.69
N ALA A 192 3.40 7.89 6.57
CA ALA A 192 4.64 8.63 6.84
C ALA A 192 5.78 8.37 5.84
N ARG A 193 5.60 7.44 4.88
CA ARG A 193 6.62 6.99 3.93
C ARG A 193 7.91 6.50 4.61
N ASP A 194 7.74 5.62 5.58
CA ASP A 194 8.87 4.99 6.25
C ASP A 194 9.78 4.29 5.20
N PRO A 195 11.08 4.64 5.12
CA PRO A 195 12.00 4.10 4.12
C PRO A 195 12.18 2.58 4.24
N ARG A 196 11.76 1.99 5.36
CA ARG A 196 11.75 0.53 5.53
C ARG A 196 10.74 -0.13 4.62
N ILE A 197 9.61 0.52 4.33
CA ILE A 197 8.54 -0.02 3.49
C ILE A 197 8.79 0.33 2.02
N ALA A 198 9.26 -0.65 1.25
CA ALA A 198 9.43 -0.55 -0.19
C ALA A 198 8.86 -1.80 -0.87
N ALA A 199 8.21 -1.64 -2.03
CA ALA A 199 7.64 -2.76 -2.77
C ALA A 199 8.67 -3.86 -3.05
N GLY A 200 8.33 -5.12 -2.78
CA GLY A 200 9.22 -6.25 -2.97
C GLY A 200 10.33 -6.39 -1.93
N LYS A 201 10.39 -5.54 -0.89
CA LYS A 201 11.36 -5.66 0.22
C LYS A 201 10.78 -6.49 1.36
N LYS A 202 11.63 -7.22 2.10
CA LYS A 202 11.26 -7.87 3.36
C LYS A 202 11.26 -6.86 4.51
N LEU A 203 10.27 -6.98 5.38
CA LEU A 203 10.10 -6.20 6.59
C LEU A 203 10.11 -7.14 7.80
N VAL A 204 10.67 -6.67 8.91
CA VAL A 204 10.57 -7.34 10.20
C VAL A 204 9.48 -6.66 11.02
N LEU A 205 8.50 -7.45 11.45
CA LEU A 205 7.42 -7.01 12.31
C LEU A 205 7.85 -7.04 13.78
N ALA A 206 7.07 -6.40 14.65
CA ALA A 206 7.36 -6.32 16.07
C ALA A 206 7.19 -7.66 16.81
N ASN A 207 6.58 -8.67 16.18
CA ASN A 207 6.56 -10.05 16.64
C ASN A 207 7.75 -10.89 16.10
N PHE A 208 8.72 -10.25 15.43
CA PHE A 208 9.88 -10.86 14.78
C PHE A 208 9.57 -11.68 13.52
N ASP A 209 8.33 -11.71 13.05
CA ASP A 209 8.01 -12.33 11.76
C ASP A 209 8.54 -11.47 10.61
N THR A 210 8.99 -12.14 9.55
CA THR A 210 9.41 -11.48 8.32
C THR A 210 8.30 -11.55 7.28
N VAL A 211 7.92 -10.41 6.73
CA VAL A 211 6.87 -10.32 5.72
C VAL A 211 7.33 -9.54 4.51
N TRP A 212 6.85 -9.93 3.34
CA TRP A 212 7.12 -9.21 2.10
C TRP A 212 6.17 -8.02 1.94
N VAL A 213 6.68 -6.92 1.39
CA VAL A 213 5.83 -5.85 0.86
C VAL A 213 5.33 -6.24 -0.52
N CYS A 214 4.01 -6.29 -0.69
CA CYS A 214 3.41 -6.68 -1.95
C CYS A 214 3.87 -5.79 -3.11
N ARG A 215 4.41 -6.40 -4.17
CA ARG A 215 4.91 -5.68 -5.36
C ARG A 215 3.85 -4.90 -6.13
N TRP A 216 2.61 -5.39 -6.10
CA TRP A 216 1.50 -4.78 -6.83
C TRP A 216 0.87 -3.59 -6.11
N CYS A 217 0.60 -3.72 -4.80
CA CYS A 217 -0.14 -2.70 -4.04
C CYS A 217 0.71 -1.93 -3.03
N GLY A 218 1.96 -2.32 -2.83
CA GLY A 218 2.89 -1.68 -1.89
C GLY A 218 2.57 -1.91 -0.42
N TYR A 219 1.61 -2.77 -0.09
CA TYR A 219 1.19 -3.05 1.29
C TYR A 219 1.85 -4.34 1.81
N PRO A 220 2.30 -4.41 3.08
CA PRO A 220 2.88 -5.62 3.65
C PRO A 220 1.89 -6.80 3.71
N ILE A 221 2.38 -7.99 3.37
CA ILE A 221 1.56 -9.21 3.30
C ILE A 221 1.48 -9.83 4.70
N VAL A 222 0.42 -9.49 5.43
CA VAL A 222 0.14 -10.03 6.78
C VAL A 222 -0.95 -11.10 6.79
N ASP A 223 -1.89 -11.05 5.84
CA ASP A 223 -3.07 -11.93 5.79
C ASP A 223 -2.88 -13.17 4.87
N GLY A 224 -1.63 -13.46 4.48
CA GLY A 224 -1.29 -14.59 3.60
C GLY A 224 -0.96 -14.19 2.15
N ALA A 225 0.03 -14.87 1.58
CA ALA A 225 0.52 -14.63 0.22
C ALA A 225 -0.23 -15.46 -0.84
N ALA A 226 -0.02 -15.14 -2.12
CA ALA A 226 -0.50 -15.94 -3.22
C ALA A 226 0.28 -17.27 -3.32
N PHE A 227 -0.41 -18.35 -3.71
CA PHE A 227 0.23 -19.65 -3.91
C PHE A 227 1.27 -19.57 -5.02
N GLY A 228 2.50 -20.03 -4.74
CA GLY A 228 3.64 -19.95 -5.67
C GLY A 228 4.28 -18.56 -5.84
N PHE A 229 3.68 -17.51 -5.27
CA PHE A 229 4.17 -16.12 -5.37
C PHE A 229 4.08 -15.39 -4.02
N GLU A 230 5.08 -15.63 -3.17
CA GLU A 230 5.16 -15.08 -1.81
C GLU A 230 5.22 -13.54 -1.72
N GLN A 231 5.55 -12.87 -2.82
CA GLN A 231 5.73 -11.41 -2.89
C GLN A 231 4.46 -10.65 -3.31
N MET A 232 3.32 -11.34 -3.44
CA MET A 232 2.03 -10.72 -3.77
C MET A 232 0.89 -11.27 -2.91
N HIS A 233 -0.10 -10.40 -2.62
CA HIS A 233 -1.38 -10.87 -2.09
C HIS A 233 -2.13 -11.69 -3.15
N HIS A 234 -2.92 -12.68 -2.72
CA HIS A 234 -3.76 -13.48 -3.63
C HIS A 234 -4.62 -12.63 -4.59
N ARG A 235 -5.31 -11.60 -4.07
CA ARG A 235 -6.14 -10.70 -4.91
C ARG A 235 -5.30 -9.82 -5.85
N CYS A 236 -4.10 -9.44 -5.43
CA CYS A 236 -3.22 -8.62 -6.26
C CYS A 236 -2.62 -9.44 -7.39
N TYR A 237 -2.25 -10.70 -7.11
CA TYR A 237 -1.75 -11.63 -8.10
C TYR A 237 -2.78 -11.93 -9.20
N ARG A 238 -4.07 -12.11 -8.85
CA ARG A 238 -5.14 -12.24 -9.85
C ARG A 238 -5.20 -11.04 -10.80
N ARG A 239 -5.23 -9.82 -10.25
CA ARG A 239 -5.25 -8.58 -11.06
C ARG A 239 -3.99 -8.42 -11.92
N TYR A 240 -2.84 -8.83 -11.38
CA TYR A 240 -1.59 -8.84 -12.12
C TYR A 240 -1.68 -9.76 -13.34
N ASN A 241 -2.22 -10.97 -13.18
CA ASN A 241 -2.44 -11.91 -14.28
C ASN A 241 -3.45 -11.37 -15.31
N ASP A 242 -4.54 -10.73 -14.88
CA ASP A 242 -5.49 -10.10 -15.80
C ASP A 242 -4.81 -9.03 -16.67
N VAL A 243 -3.93 -8.23 -16.06
CA VAL A 243 -3.15 -7.19 -16.75
C VAL A 243 -2.09 -7.80 -17.67
N LEU A 244 -1.45 -8.90 -17.27
CA LEU A 244 -0.50 -9.62 -18.10
C LEU A 244 -1.17 -10.22 -19.34
N LEU A 245 -2.37 -10.79 -19.19
CA LEU A 245 -3.18 -11.28 -20.28
C LEU A 245 -3.60 -10.15 -21.23
N ALA A 246 -4.07 -9.02 -20.67
CA ALA A 246 -4.42 -7.85 -21.46
C ALA A 246 -3.22 -7.31 -22.26
N PHE A 247 -2.04 -7.24 -21.64
CA PHE A 247 -0.79 -6.87 -22.30
C PHE A 247 -0.46 -7.80 -23.47
N PHE A 248 -0.60 -9.13 -23.28
CA PHE A 248 -0.38 -10.10 -24.34
C PHE A 248 -1.34 -9.92 -25.52
N VAL A 249 -2.63 -9.73 -25.25
CA VAL A 249 -3.65 -9.48 -26.30
C VAL A 249 -3.37 -8.17 -27.03
N LEU A 250 -3.02 -7.10 -26.33
CA LEU A 250 -2.65 -5.81 -26.91
C LEU A 250 -1.40 -5.93 -27.79
N GLY A 251 -0.42 -6.75 -27.40
CA GLY A 251 0.75 -7.06 -28.21
C GLY A 251 0.39 -7.69 -29.55
N TRP A 252 -0.52 -8.67 -29.56
CA TRP A 252 -1.03 -9.27 -30.81
C TRP A 252 -1.82 -8.29 -31.67
N LEU A 253 -2.66 -7.46 -31.05
CA LEU A 253 -3.40 -6.41 -31.75
C LEU A 253 -2.43 -5.42 -32.42
N GLN A 254 -1.41 -4.96 -31.69
CA GLN A 254 -0.40 -4.04 -32.19
C GLN A 254 0.46 -4.68 -33.31
N LEU A 255 0.79 -5.97 -33.20
CA LEU A 255 1.46 -6.72 -34.25
C LEU A 255 0.59 -6.79 -35.51
N GLY A 256 -0.68 -7.16 -35.35
CA GLY A 256 -1.65 -7.22 -36.44
C GLY A 256 -1.82 -5.87 -37.14
N LEU A 257 -1.96 -4.79 -36.37
CA LEU A 257 -2.03 -3.42 -36.90
C LEU A 257 -0.78 -3.07 -37.72
N GLY A 258 0.42 -3.39 -37.22
CA GLY A 258 1.68 -3.15 -37.93
C GLY A 258 1.77 -3.92 -39.26
N VAL A 259 1.38 -5.20 -39.27
CA VAL A 259 1.39 -6.03 -40.48
C VAL A 259 0.37 -5.56 -41.51
N VAL A 260 -0.87 -5.29 -41.09
CA VAL A 260 -1.93 -4.79 -41.97
C VAL A 260 -1.56 -3.42 -42.55
N ALA A 261 -1.02 -2.51 -41.72
CA ALA A 261 -0.55 -1.21 -42.18
C ALA A 261 0.56 -1.35 -43.23
N ALA A 262 1.55 -2.22 -43.02
CA ALA A 262 2.60 -2.47 -44.01
C ALA A 262 2.04 -3.08 -45.32
N ALA A 263 1.14 -4.05 -45.22
CA ALA A 263 0.50 -4.66 -46.39
C ALA A 263 -0.29 -3.63 -47.23
N LEU A 264 -1.07 -2.75 -46.56
CA LEU A 264 -1.78 -1.66 -47.23
C LEU A 264 -0.81 -0.67 -47.89
N ALA A 265 0.29 -0.32 -47.22
CA ALA A 265 1.31 0.55 -47.79
C ALA A 265 1.93 -0.03 -49.06
N TRP A 266 2.30 -1.32 -49.05
CA TRP A 266 2.98 -1.97 -50.16
C TRP A 266 2.06 -2.29 -51.33
N THR A 267 0.77 -2.48 -51.07
CA THR A 267 -0.24 -2.74 -52.12
C THR A 267 -0.65 -1.46 -52.83
N TYR A 268 -0.94 -0.39 -52.09
CA TYR A 268 -1.47 0.85 -52.68
C TYR A 268 -0.41 1.90 -53.02
N TYR A 269 0.74 1.91 -52.33
CA TYR A 269 1.72 3.00 -52.41
C TYR A 269 3.14 2.51 -52.78
N ARG A 270 3.24 1.42 -53.54
CA ARG A 270 4.53 0.83 -53.95
C ARG A 270 5.45 1.81 -54.69
N GLY A 271 4.87 2.73 -55.47
CA GLY A 271 5.62 3.74 -56.23
C GLY A 271 6.00 5.00 -55.44
N ALA A 272 5.43 5.20 -54.25
CA ALA A 272 5.69 6.40 -53.43
C ALA A 272 6.84 6.13 -52.45
N ALA A 273 8.05 6.60 -52.77
CA ALA A 273 9.23 6.40 -51.93
C ALA A 273 9.06 6.89 -50.48
N LEU A 274 8.30 7.99 -50.29
CA LEU A 274 7.97 8.56 -48.99
C LEU A 274 7.06 7.67 -48.11
N VAL A 275 6.36 6.71 -48.72
CA VAL A 275 5.51 5.75 -48.02
C VAL A 275 6.21 4.39 -47.94
N PHE A 276 6.72 3.89 -49.06
CA PHE A 276 7.30 2.55 -49.17
C PHE A 276 8.55 2.37 -48.31
N GLY A 277 9.52 3.28 -48.41
CA GLY A 277 10.78 3.18 -47.66
C GLY A 277 10.58 3.13 -46.14
N PRO A 278 9.87 4.10 -45.54
CA PRO A 278 9.63 4.11 -44.10
C PRO A 278 8.78 2.93 -43.61
N THR A 279 7.82 2.44 -44.41
CA THR A 279 6.97 1.30 -44.01
C THR A 279 7.72 -0.03 -44.05
N VAL A 280 8.68 -0.22 -44.97
CA VAL A 280 9.60 -1.36 -44.95
C VAL A 280 10.49 -1.33 -43.70
N MET A 281 11.09 -0.18 -43.38
CA MET A 281 11.92 -0.03 -42.18
C MET A 281 11.11 -0.26 -40.90
N ASN A 282 9.88 0.27 -40.82
CA ASN A 282 8.97 0.02 -39.72
C ASN A 282 8.61 -1.45 -39.56
N PHE A 283 8.40 -2.17 -40.68
CA PHE A 283 8.14 -3.60 -40.64
C PHE A 283 9.33 -4.38 -40.07
N ILE A 284 10.56 -4.03 -40.47
CA ILE A 284 11.78 -4.65 -39.90
C ILE A 284 11.91 -4.34 -38.41
N LEU A 285 11.71 -3.08 -38.01
CA LEU A 285 11.79 -2.64 -36.61
C LEU A 285 10.70 -3.29 -35.73
N LEU A 286 9.51 -3.57 -36.28
CA LEU A 286 8.45 -4.31 -35.60
C LEU A 286 8.92 -5.71 -35.16
N TRP A 287 9.60 -6.45 -36.05
CA TRP A 287 10.16 -7.76 -35.72
C TRP A 287 11.32 -7.66 -34.74
N ILE A 288 12.17 -6.64 -34.86
CA ILE A 288 13.23 -6.36 -33.90
C ILE A 288 12.63 -6.08 -32.51
N CYS A 289 11.55 -5.29 -32.40
CA CYS A 289 10.83 -5.07 -31.14
C CYS A 289 10.33 -6.38 -30.53
N LEU A 290 9.75 -7.26 -31.35
CA LEU A 290 9.25 -8.56 -30.89
C LEU A 290 10.38 -9.43 -30.34
N LEU A 291 11.52 -9.46 -31.04
CA LEU A 291 12.73 -10.15 -30.58
C LEU A 291 13.25 -9.58 -29.26
N PHE A 292 13.26 -8.24 -29.12
CA PHE A 292 13.64 -7.56 -27.89
C PHE A 292 12.69 -7.84 -26.72
N LEU A 293 11.39 -8.04 -26.97
CA LEU A 293 10.44 -8.43 -25.94
C LEU A 293 10.70 -9.86 -25.44
N ILE A 294 11.06 -10.79 -26.33
CA ILE A 294 11.40 -12.17 -25.98
C ILE A 294 12.71 -12.23 -25.18
N TRP A 295 13.73 -11.48 -25.62
CA TRP A 295 15.05 -11.47 -24.99
C TRP A 295 15.27 -10.39 -23.94
N ARG A 296 14.19 -9.75 -23.47
CA ARG A 296 14.31 -8.60 -22.56
C ARG A 296 14.94 -9.00 -21.23
N GLY A 297 16.24 -8.74 -21.08
CA GLY A 297 16.98 -8.91 -19.82
C GLY A 297 16.60 -7.86 -18.76
N ARG A 298 16.94 -8.15 -17.49
CA ARG A 298 16.59 -7.36 -16.28
C ARG A 298 17.29 -5.98 -16.14
N GLY A 299 17.94 -5.47 -17.18
CA GLY A 299 18.81 -4.28 -17.10
C GLY A 299 18.14 -2.95 -17.46
N LEU A 300 18.58 -1.86 -16.82
CA LEU A 300 18.17 -0.47 -17.15
C LEU A 300 18.52 -0.07 -18.58
N THR A 301 19.62 -0.61 -19.12
CA THR A 301 20.08 -0.38 -20.50
C THR A 301 19.03 -0.81 -21.53
N THR A 302 18.28 -1.87 -21.23
CA THR A 302 17.24 -2.39 -22.13
C THR A 302 16.11 -1.37 -22.33
N TYR A 303 15.73 -0.61 -21.30
CA TYR A 303 14.69 0.44 -21.42
C TYR A 303 15.08 1.57 -22.37
N ARG A 304 16.36 1.97 -22.36
CA ARG A 304 16.86 3.02 -23.25
C ARG A 304 16.80 2.59 -24.72
N TRP A 305 17.18 1.36 -25.01
CA TRP A 305 17.10 0.80 -26.37
C TRP A 305 15.66 0.63 -26.83
N THR A 306 14.78 0.08 -25.99
CA THR A 306 13.35 -0.03 -26.32
C THR A 306 12.74 1.35 -26.61
N LEU A 307 13.06 2.36 -25.81
CA LEU A 307 12.59 3.73 -26.04
C LEU A 307 13.10 4.30 -27.38
N ALA A 308 14.39 4.12 -27.68
CA ALA A 308 14.99 4.61 -28.93
C ALA A 308 14.37 3.95 -30.17
N ILE A 309 14.05 2.65 -30.09
CA ILE A 309 13.38 1.92 -31.17
C ILE A 309 11.95 2.43 -31.34
N GLU A 310 11.17 2.57 -30.25
CA GLU A 310 9.79 3.08 -30.32
C GLU A 310 9.74 4.52 -30.88
N LEU A 311 10.70 5.37 -30.52
CA LEU A 311 10.82 6.73 -31.05
C LEU A 311 11.14 6.71 -32.56
N THR A 312 12.06 5.84 -32.99
CA THR A 312 12.42 5.67 -34.41
C THR A 312 11.21 5.20 -35.21
N ILE A 313 10.47 4.21 -34.71
CA ILE A 313 9.25 3.71 -35.37
C ILE A 313 8.22 4.84 -35.51
N LEU A 314 7.99 5.60 -34.44
CA LEU A 314 7.04 6.71 -34.46
C LEU A 314 7.44 7.77 -35.49
N ALA A 315 8.72 8.13 -35.56
CA ALA A 315 9.25 9.09 -36.53
C ALA A 315 9.10 8.60 -37.98
N LEU A 316 9.33 7.31 -38.23
CA LEU A 316 9.18 6.70 -39.57
C LEU A 316 7.73 6.65 -40.06
N TRP A 317 6.73 6.73 -39.18
CA TRP A 317 5.32 6.84 -39.58
C TRP A 317 4.90 8.25 -40.00
N ILE A 318 5.66 9.28 -39.68
CA ILE A 318 5.32 10.68 -40.01
C ILE A 318 5.26 10.90 -41.54
N PRO A 319 6.28 10.52 -42.34
CA PRO A 319 6.24 10.76 -43.79
C PRO A 319 5.09 10.05 -44.51
N PRO A 320 4.79 8.75 -44.25
CA PRO A 320 3.62 8.08 -44.82
C PRO A 320 2.28 8.77 -44.51
N VAL A 321 2.09 9.19 -43.25
CA VAL A 321 0.86 9.87 -42.82
C VAL A 321 0.76 11.25 -43.48
N TYR A 322 1.86 12.00 -43.51
CA TYR A 322 1.92 13.31 -44.15
C TYR A 322 1.60 13.23 -45.64
N HIS A 323 2.17 12.26 -46.36
CA HIS A 323 1.93 12.07 -47.79
C HIS A 323 0.46 11.78 -48.09
N ILE A 324 -0.16 10.82 -47.39
CA ILE A 324 -1.56 10.45 -47.64
C ILE A 324 -2.51 11.59 -47.22
N ALA A 325 -2.25 12.26 -46.09
CA ALA A 325 -3.08 13.37 -45.62
C ALA A 325 -3.03 14.58 -46.57
N THR A 326 -1.85 14.91 -47.10
CA THR A 326 -1.69 16.01 -48.06
C THR A 326 -2.32 15.68 -49.42
N ASP A 327 -2.16 14.45 -49.91
CA ASP A 327 -2.81 13.99 -51.15
C ASP A 327 -4.34 14.06 -51.06
N MET A 328 -4.89 13.66 -49.90
CA MET A 328 -6.33 13.79 -49.61
C MET A 328 -6.80 15.25 -49.51
N ALA A 329 -5.99 16.15 -48.92
CA ALA A 329 -6.34 17.56 -48.78
C ALA A 329 -6.26 18.33 -50.10
N ASN A 330 -5.30 17.96 -50.96
CA ASN A 330 -5.05 18.60 -52.26
C ASN A 330 -5.97 18.13 -53.38
N THR A 331 -6.85 17.14 -53.11
CA THR A 331 -7.85 16.66 -54.06
C THR A 331 -9.28 17.03 -53.63
N PRO A 332 -9.63 18.33 -53.46
CA PRO A 332 -10.95 18.74 -53.03
C PRO A 332 -11.98 18.48 -54.13
N GLY A 333 -12.94 17.58 -53.87
CA GLY A 333 -14.08 17.32 -54.77
C GLY A 333 -14.12 15.92 -55.38
N ALA A 334 -13.01 15.15 -55.33
CA ALA A 334 -13.05 13.73 -55.65
C ALA A 334 -13.50 12.93 -54.42
N SER A 335 -14.33 11.91 -54.60
CA SER A 335 -14.63 10.97 -53.51
C SER A 335 -13.33 10.32 -53.06
N VAL A 336 -12.85 10.66 -51.86
CA VAL A 336 -11.64 10.07 -51.30
C VAL A 336 -11.75 8.55 -51.35
N ALA A 337 -10.75 7.89 -51.93
CA ALA A 337 -10.74 6.44 -52.01
C ALA A 337 -10.84 5.82 -50.61
N ARG A 338 -11.79 4.90 -50.41
CA ARG A 338 -11.98 4.21 -49.13
C ARG A 338 -10.70 3.50 -48.65
N SER A 339 -9.87 3.04 -49.59
CA SER A 339 -8.55 2.45 -49.31
C SER A 339 -7.57 3.45 -48.70
N ALA A 340 -7.55 4.71 -49.15
CA ALA A 340 -6.71 5.76 -48.59
C ALA A 340 -7.14 6.11 -47.15
N GLN A 341 -8.46 6.24 -46.92
CA GLN A 341 -9.01 6.46 -45.58
C GLN A 341 -8.69 5.30 -44.62
N ALA A 342 -8.87 4.06 -45.06
CA ALA A 342 -8.55 2.88 -44.26
C ALA A 342 -7.05 2.78 -43.94
N THR A 343 -6.19 3.08 -44.92
CA THR A 343 -4.73 3.07 -44.74
C THR A 343 -4.30 4.13 -43.72
N LEU A 344 -4.81 5.36 -43.87
CA LEU A 344 -4.54 6.45 -42.94
C LEU A 344 -5.03 6.13 -41.51
N ALA A 345 -6.22 5.57 -41.37
CA ALA A 345 -6.77 5.16 -40.07
C ALA A 345 -5.88 4.10 -39.39
N MET A 346 -5.41 3.09 -40.15
CA MET A 346 -4.49 2.08 -39.62
C MET A 346 -3.15 2.68 -39.19
N PHE A 347 -2.61 3.64 -39.96
CA PHE A 347 -1.35 4.30 -39.63
C PHE A 347 -1.47 5.12 -38.35
N VAL A 348 -2.54 5.93 -38.24
CA VAL A 348 -2.81 6.75 -37.06
C VAL A 348 -3.05 5.88 -35.83
N LEU A 349 -3.82 4.80 -35.96
CA LEU A 349 -4.07 3.88 -34.85
C LEU A 349 -2.77 3.20 -34.39
N ASN A 350 -1.93 2.74 -35.33
CA ASN A 350 -0.62 2.18 -34.99
C ASN A 350 0.29 3.24 -34.31
N MET A 351 0.32 4.48 -34.80
CA MET A 351 1.06 5.57 -34.15
C MET A 351 0.56 5.85 -32.74
N LEU A 352 -0.75 5.79 -32.48
CA LEU A 352 -1.31 5.98 -31.14
C LEU A 352 -0.83 4.89 -30.17
N PHE A 353 -0.84 3.63 -30.58
CA PHE A 353 -0.28 2.52 -29.79
C PHE A 353 1.21 2.74 -29.49
N ARG A 354 1.98 3.18 -30.50
CA ARG A 354 3.42 3.49 -30.35
C ARG A 354 3.66 4.67 -29.42
N LEU A 355 2.80 5.69 -29.45
CA LEU A 355 2.87 6.83 -28.54
C LEU A 355 2.61 6.41 -27.09
N LEU A 356 1.60 5.57 -26.85
CA LEU A 356 1.35 5.00 -25.51
C LEU A 356 2.55 4.17 -25.03
N ASN A 357 3.17 3.41 -25.94
CA ASN A 357 4.41 2.68 -25.65
C ASN A 357 5.59 3.58 -25.31
N LEU A 358 5.74 4.69 -26.02
CA LEU A 358 6.75 5.69 -25.74
C LEU A 358 6.53 6.30 -24.34
N CYS A 359 5.32 6.75 -24.05
CA CYS A 359 4.97 7.35 -22.76
C CYS A 359 5.24 6.41 -21.57
N GLY A 360 4.85 5.13 -21.65
CA GLY A 360 5.12 4.18 -20.57
C GLY A 360 6.60 3.85 -20.41
N ASN A 361 7.37 3.72 -21.50
CA ASN A 361 8.83 3.53 -21.41
C ASN A 361 9.54 4.75 -20.80
N VAL A 362 9.09 5.97 -21.09
CA VAL A 362 9.58 7.19 -20.41
C VAL A 362 9.32 7.13 -18.91
N LEU A 363 8.10 6.75 -18.50
CA LEU A 363 7.76 6.60 -17.07
C LEU A 363 8.58 5.51 -16.37
N LEU A 364 8.87 4.41 -17.08
CA LEU A 364 9.74 3.34 -16.58
C LEU A 364 11.19 3.84 -16.36
N MET A 365 11.72 4.69 -17.23
CA MET A 365 13.04 5.30 -17.03
C MET A 365 13.09 6.17 -15.77
N PHE A 366 12.01 6.89 -15.46
CA PHE A 366 11.92 7.74 -14.26
C PHE A 366 11.67 6.98 -12.95
N ARG A 367 11.75 5.63 -12.94
CA ARG A 367 11.57 4.77 -11.76
C ARG A 367 10.26 5.02 -11.02
N HIS A 368 9.15 4.76 -11.70
CA HIS A 368 7.81 4.87 -11.11
C HIS A 368 7.64 3.97 -9.87
N ASP A 369 7.46 4.60 -8.71
CA ASP A 369 7.23 3.92 -7.43
C ASP A 369 5.73 3.68 -7.19
N ILE A 370 5.35 2.40 -7.15
CA ILE A 370 3.97 1.92 -6.99
C ILE A 370 3.43 2.20 -5.58
N THR A 371 4.29 2.26 -4.56
CA THR A 371 3.89 2.46 -3.15
C THR A 371 3.27 3.85 -2.92
N ARG A 372 3.57 4.81 -3.81
CA ARG A 372 3.11 6.20 -3.75
C ARG A 372 1.59 6.34 -3.78
N ARG A 373 0.84 5.32 -4.23
CA ARG A 373 -0.64 5.33 -4.23
C ARG A 373 -1.30 5.44 -2.87
N ARG A 374 -0.62 4.99 -1.81
CA ARG A 374 -1.18 4.94 -0.46
C ARG A 374 -0.78 6.14 0.41
N GLN A 375 -0.10 7.12 -0.17
CA GLN A 375 0.25 8.33 0.54
C GLN A 375 -1.02 9.16 0.83
N SER A 376 -1.29 9.39 2.11
CA SER A 376 -2.44 10.19 2.56
C SER A 376 -2.31 11.69 2.23
N SER A 377 -1.08 12.17 1.95
CA SER A 377 -0.78 13.57 1.65
C SER A 377 -0.77 13.95 0.17
N ILE A 378 -1.15 13.03 -0.74
CA ILE A 378 -1.25 13.38 -2.16
C ILE A 378 -2.53 14.21 -2.37
N PRO A 379 -2.44 15.40 -2.99
CA PRO A 379 -3.62 16.18 -3.30
C PRO A 379 -4.52 15.39 -4.27
N LYS A 380 -5.83 15.43 -4.06
CA LYS A 380 -6.82 14.59 -4.77
C LYS A 380 -6.69 14.66 -6.30
N TRP A 381 -6.26 15.80 -6.85
CA TRP A 381 -6.05 16.01 -8.29
C TRP A 381 -4.85 15.24 -8.87
N ARG A 382 -3.84 14.88 -8.06
CA ARG A 382 -2.67 14.08 -8.51
C ARG A 382 -2.96 12.58 -8.54
N LEU A 383 -4.01 12.14 -7.86
CA LEU A 383 -4.43 10.74 -7.83
C LEU A 383 -4.77 10.18 -9.22
N PRO A 384 -5.59 10.85 -10.07
CA PRO A 384 -5.84 10.37 -11.43
C PRO A 384 -4.56 10.32 -12.27
N LEU A 385 -3.66 11.30 -12.15
CA LEU A 385 -2.39 11.30 -12.88
C LEU A 385 -1.51 10.10 -12.49
N HIS A 386 -1.47 9.75 -11.21
CA HIS A 386 -0.71 8.57 -10.77
C HIS A 386 -1.35 7.24 -11.21
N ARG A 387 -2.69 7.19 -11.31
CA ARG A 387 -3.40 6.05 -11.90
C ARG A 387 -3.10 5.92 -13.38
N LEU A 388 -3.12 7.02 -14.12
CA LEU A 388 -2.76 7.07 -15.54
C LEU A 388 -1.30 6.65 -15.76
N ALA A 389 -0.37 7.19 -14.98
CA ALA A 389 1.05 6.81 -15.05
C ALA A 389 1.25 5.31 -14.81
N THR A 390 0.53 4.73 -13.84
CA THR A 390 0.55 3.29 -13.67
C THR A 390 -0.04 2.57 -14.88
N ALA A 391 -1.22 3.00 -15.35
CA ALA A 391 -1.87 2.34 -16.48
C ALA A 391 -0.95 2.33 -17.71
N LEU A 392 -0.22 3.42 -17.97
CA LEU A 392 0.79 3.50 -19.02
C LEU A 392 1.97 2.55 -18.76
N VAL A 393 2.50 2.48 -17.54
CA VAL A 393 3.55 1.50 -17.20
C VAL A 393 3.07 0.08 -17.46
N MET A 394 1.88 -0.27 -17.00
CA MET A 394 1.28 -1.61 -17.17
C MET A 394 0.91 -1.91 -18.62
N TRP A 395 0.53 -0.89 -19.40
CA TRP A 395 0.32 -0.99 -20.84
C TRP A 395 1.61 -1.38 -21.57
N THR A 396 2.74 -0.83 -21.13
CA THR A 396 4.03 -1.02 -21.82
C THR A 396 4.81 -2.24 -21.40
N TYR A 397 4.83 -2.54 -20.10
CA TYR A 397 5.63 -3.63 -19.57
C TYR A 397 5.18 -3.98 -18.14
N PRO A 398 4.11 -4.76 -17.96
CA PRO A 398 3.58 -5.09 -16.64
C PRO A 398 4.56 -5.92 -15.79
N GLN A 399 5.44 -6.68 -16.44
CA GLN A 399 6.54 -7.41 -15.80
C GLN A 399 7.57 -6.51 -15.10
N SER A 400 7.51 -5.17 -15.26
CA SER A 400 8.32 -4.25 -14.46
C SER A 400 8.08 -4.41 -12.95
N VAL A 401 6.88 -4.86 -12.57
CA VAL A 401 6.49 -5.14 -11.17
C VAL A 401 7.33 -6.27 -10.56
N GLU A 402 7.69 -7.26 -11.37
CA GLU A 402 8.48 -8.42 -10.97
C GLU A 402 9.98 -8.13 -10.93
N GLN A 403 10.43 -7.04 -11.55
CA GLN A 403 11.84 -6.69 -11.56
C GLN A 403 12.31 -6.39 -10.14
N LYS A 404 13.45 -6.97 -9.77
CA LYS A 404 14.09 -6.85 -8.45
C LYS A 404 14.55 -5.40 -8.20
N TYR A 405 13.65 -4.56 -7.72
CA TYR A 405 13.95 -3.19 -7.28
C TYR A 405 13.31 -2.91 -5.91
N PRO A 406 14.10 -2.57 -4.87
CA PRO A 406 15.57 -2.65 -4.82
C PRO A 406 16.07 -4.11 -4.92
N PRO A 407 17.32 -4.34 -5.39
CA PRO A 407 17.95 -5.65 -5.33
C PRO A 407 18.05 -6.14 -3.88
N ASP A 408 17.94 -7.46 -3.67
CA ASP A 408 18.01 -8.12 -2.36
C ASP A 408 19.39 -8.00 -1.66
N PHE A 409 20.29 -7.15 -2.17
CA PHE A 409 21.61 -6.92 -1.62
C PHE A 409 21.60 -5.62 -0.80
N SER A 410 21.34 -5.78 0.50
CA SER A 410 21.87 -4.91 1.56
C SER A 410 22.33 -5.78 2.70
#